data_AF-A0A7J2YN71-F1
#
_entry.id   AF-A0A7J2YN71-F1
#
_cell.length_a   1.000
_cell.length_b   1.000
_cell.length_c   1.000
_cell.angle_alpha   90.00
_cell.angle_beta   90.00
_cell.angle_gamma   90.00
#
_symmetry.space_group_name_H-M   'P 1'
#
loop_
_entity.id
_entity.type
_entity.pdbx_description
1 polymer ?
#
loop_
_entity_poly.entity_id
_entity_poly.type
_entity_poly.pdbx_seq_one_letter_code
_entity_poly.pdbx_strand_id
1 'polypeptide(L)'
;NPVEVLVRAVENSAPCEDTTRISFGGIVYHMSVDISPQRRVDMALRLLCEGVRQKSFSNPQPLEEILAEELILAANKDIKSHAVSKRYEMERVAMANR
;
A
#
# COMPACT_ATOMS: atom_id res chain seq x y z
N ASN A 1 -5.86 -15.07 15.62
CA ASN A 1 -4.98 -14.28 16.51
C ASN A 1 -4.80 -12.90 15.87
N PRO A 2 -5.01 -11.76 16.58
CA PRO A 2 -4.90 -10.43 15.98
C PRO A 2 -3.51 -10.13 15.39
N VAL A 3 -2.44 -10.70 15.97
CA VAL A 3 -1.08 -10.54 15.43
C VAL A 3 -0.94 -11.20 14.07
N GLU A 4 -1.57 -12.36 13.87
CA GLU A 4 -1.57 -13.07 12.59
C GLU A 4 -2.30 -12.29 11.49
N VAL A 5 -3.41 -11.61 11.85
CA VAL A 5 -4.16 -10.75 10.91
C VAL A 5 -3.30 -9.57 10.49
N LEU A 6 -2.57 -8.95 11.43
CA LEU A 6 -1.64 -7.86 11.13
C LEU A 6 -0.54 -8.31 10.16
N VAL A 7 0.08 -9.47 10.41
CA VAL A 7 1.13 -10.02 9.53
C VAL A 7 0.59 -10.25 8.13
N ARG A 8 -0.57 -10.91 7.99
CA ARG A 8 -1.22 -11.13 6.70
C ARG A 8 -1.58 -9.82 5.99
N ALA A 9 -2.08 -8.83 6.71
CA ALA A 9 -2.41 -7.52 6.16
C ALA A 9 -1.17 -6.81 5.58
N VAL A 10 -0.04 -6.88 6.27
CA VAL A 10 1.24 -6.30 5.81
C VAL A 10 1.76 -7.04 4.57
N GLU A 11 1.78 -8.37 4.59
CA GLU A 11 2.21 -9.20 3.45
C GLU A 11 1.37 -8.91 2.19
N ASN A 12 0.06 -8.71 2.36
CA ASN A 12 -0.87 -8.43 1.27
C ASN A 12 -0.82 -6.99 0.78
N SER A 13 -0.32 -6.06 1.59
CA SER A 13 -0.26 -4.63 1.25
C SER A 13 1.12 -4.21 0.73
N ALA A 14 2.13 -5.06 0.88
CA ALA A 14 3.51 -4.81 0.47
C ALA A 14 3.70 -4.90 -1.06
N PRO A 15 4.00 -3.78 -1.76
CA PRO A 15 4.33 -3.82 -3.19
C PRO A 15 5.68 -4.51 -3.43
N CYS A 16 5.83 -5.16 -4.58
CA CYS A 16 7.10 -5.76 -5.00
C CYS A 16 7.93 -4.82 -5.91
N GLU A 17 7.25 -4.05 -6.75
CA GLU A 17 7.86 -3.17 -7.75
C GLU A 17 7.36 -1.72 -7.55
N ASP A 18 8.22 -0.75 -7.79
CA ASP A 18 7.90 0.69 -7.79
C ASP A 18 8.44 1.34 -9.07
N THR A 19 8.07 2.58 -9.33
CA THR A 19 8.66 3.37 -10.42
C THR A 19 9.49 4.52 -9.89
N THR A 20 10.70 4.67 -10.43
CA THR A 20 11.55 5.83 -10.15
C THR A 20 11.61 6.73 -11.36
N ARG A 21 11.50 8.04 -11.10
CA ARG A 21 11.69 9.08 -12.11
C ARG A 21 13.19 9.30 -12.32
N ILE A 22 13.69 9.05 -13.52
CA ILE A 22 15.06 9.36 -13.92
C ILE A 22 15.01 10.55 -14.88
N SER A 23 15.70 11.63 -14.51
CA SER A 23 15.84 12.82 -15.35
C SER A 23 17.22 12.83 -16.00
N PHE A 24 17.27 12.85 -17.33
CA PHE A 24 18.52 12.94 -18.09
C PHE A 24 18.33 13.93 -19.25
N GLY A 25 19.25 14.90 -19.38
CA GLY A 25 19.25 15.84 -20.52
C GLY A 25 17.98 16.68 -20.68
N GLY A 26 17.24 16.97 -19.59
CA GLY A 26 15.98 17.72 -19.63
C GLY A 26 14.73 16.89 -19.95
N ILE A 27 14.89 15.59 -20.20
CA ILE A 27 13.78 14.64 -20.42
C ILE A 27 13.64 13.74 -19.18
N VAL A 28 12.41 13.29 -18.93
CA VAL A 28 12.03 12.51 -17.76
C VAL A 28 11.51 11.16 -18.22
N TYR A 29 12.09 10.09 -17.67
CA TYR A 29 11.64 8.72 -17.89
C TYR A 29 11.18 8.11 -16.56
N HIS A 30 10.18 7.24 -16.62
CA HIS A 30 9.81 6.38 -15.51
C HIS A 30 10.43 5.01 -15.76
N MET A 31 11.22 4.53 -14.79
CA MET A 31 11.80 3.19 -14.84
C MET A 31 11.28 2.37 -13.68
N SER A 32 10.88 1.13 -13.96
CA SER A 32 10.52 0.15 -12.94
C SER A 32 11.76 -0.27 -12.14
N VAL A 33 11.64 -0.31 -10.81
CA VAL A 33 12.69 -0.75 -9.88
C VAL A 33 12.12 -1.69 -8.83
N ASP A 34 12.92 -2.68 -8.42
CA ASP A 34 12.56 -3.59 -7.34
C ASP A 34 12.67 -2.91 -5.96
N ILE A 35 11.75 -3.22 -5.06
CA ILE A 35 11.71 -2.64 -3.71
C ILE A 35 12.46 -3.52 -2.70
N SER A 36 13.31 -2.90 -1.88
CA SER A 36 14.01 -3.61 -0.78
C SER A 36 13.02 -4.15 0.27
N PRO A 37 13.28 -5.34 0.87
CA PRO A 37 12.34 -5.96 1.82
C PRO A 37 11.95 -5.07 3.00
N GLN A 38 12.89 -4.28 3.52
CA GLN A 38 12.61 -3.31 4.59
C GLN A 38 11.64 -2.22 4.13
N ARG A 39 11.88 -1.64 2.95
CA ARG A 39 11.01 -0.60 2.38
C ARG A 39 9.61 -1.15 2.08
N ARG A 40 9.47 -2.42 1.73
CA ARG A 40 8.16 -3.07 1.51
C ARG A 40 7.28 -3.03 2.76
N VAL A 41 7.88 -3.31 3.93
CA VAL A 41 7.18 -3.24 5.22
C VAL A 41 6.81 -1.80 5.56
N ASP A 42 7.75 -0.86 5.40
CA ASP A 42 7.51 0.56 5.67
C ASP A 42 6.39 1.14 4.79
N MET A 43 6.38 0.78 3.50
CA MET A 43 5.34 1.20 2.55
C MET A 43 3.99 0.61 2.91
N ALA A 44 3.91 -0.68 3.24
CA ALA A 44 2.67 -1.34 3.63
C ALA A 44 2.05 -0.68 4.87
N LEU A 45 2.85 -0.44 5.91
CA LEU A 45 2.39 0.23 7.14
C LEU A 45 1.94 1.67 6.87
N ARG A 46 2.68 2.41 6.03
CA ARG A 46 2.31 3.77 5.65
C ARG A 46 0.96 3.81 4.93
N LEU A 47 0.75 2.95 3.94
CA LEU A 47 -0.48 2.92 3.14
C LEU A 47 -1.70 2.51 3.96
N LEU A 48 -1.52 1.62 4.93
CA LEU A 48 -2.57 1.25 5.90
C LEU A 48 -2.93 2.43 6.79
N CYS A 49 -1.94 3.10 7.41
CA CYS A 49 -2.18 4.28 8.23
C CYS A 49 -2.83 5.42 7.44
N GLU A 50 -2.42 5.63 6.19
CA GLU A 50 -3.00 6.64 5.32
C GLU A 50 -4.45 6.33 4.98
N GLY A 51 -4.76 5.06 4.66
CA GLY A 51 -6.13 4.61 4.41
C GLY A 51 -7.06 4.83 5.62
N VAL A 52 -6.59 4.49 6.82
CA VAL A 52 -7.31 4.71 8.07
C VAL A 52 -7.51 6.20 8.32
N ARG A 53 -6.47 7.02 8.12
CA ARG A 53 -6.55 8.48 8.29
C ARG A 53 -7.57 9.11 7.34
N GLN A 54 -7.59 8.69 6.07
CA GLN A 54 -8.54 9.20 5.09
C GLN A 54 -9.98 8.78 5.44
N LYS A 55 -10.21 7.52 5.82
CA LYS A 55 -11.53 7.03 6.24
C LYS A 55 -12.03 7.68 7.53
N SER A 56 -11.13 7.94 8.48
CA SER A 56 -11.46 8.57 9.76
C SER A 56 -11.88 10.04 9.64
N PHE A 57 -11.48 10.76 8.59
CA PHE A 57 -11.79 12.18 8.46
C PHE A 57 -13.26 12.44 8.11
N SER A 58 -13.92 11.51 7.40
CA SER A 58 -15.28 11.70 6.91
C SER A 58 -16.34 10.91 7.69
N ASN A 59 -15.93 10.03 8.60
CA ASN A 59 -16.83 9.11 9.29
C ASN A 59 -16.93 9.44 10.79
N PRO A 60 -18.13 9.33 11.39
CA PRO A 60 -18.33 9.51 12.83
C PRO A 60 -17.92 8.30 13.67
N GLN A 61 -17.48 7.20 13.04
CA GLN A 61 -17.04 5.98 13.72
C GLN A 61 -15.72 6.19 14.49
N PRO A 62 -15.51 5.48 15.60
CA PRO A 62 -14.26 5.54 16.33
C PRO A 62 -13.08 5.01 15.50
N LEU A 63 -11.90 5.59 15.71
CA LEU A 63 -10.68 5.25 14.97
C LEU A 63 -10.34 3.74 15.06
N GLU A 64 -10.62 3.13 16.20
CA GLU A 64 -10.33 1.72 16.49
C GLU A 64 -11.12 0.77 15.58
N GLU A 65 -12.39 1.07 15.32
CA GLU A 65 -13.24 0.27 14.43
C GLU A 65 -12.78 0.39 12.98
N ILE A 66 -12.45 1.61 12.53
CA ILE A 66 -11.96 1.87 11.17
C ILE A 66 -10.62 1.16 10.94
N LEU A 67 -9.73 1.17 11.95
CA LEU A 67 -8.46 0.45 11.91
C LEU A 67 -8.69 -1.07 11.81
N ALA A 68 -9.58 -1.61 12.64
CA ALA A 68 -9.88 -3.05 12.63
C ALA A 68 -10.48 -3.49 11.30
N GLU A 69 -11.43 -2.72 10.74
CA GLU A 69 -12.03 -2.99 9.44
C GLU A 69 -10.97 -2.96 8.33
N GLU A 70 -10.10 -1.94 8.31
CA GLU A 70 -9.03 -1.84 7.30
C GLU A 70 -8.06 -3.02 7.37
N LEU A 71 -7.67 -3.45 8.58
CA LEU A 71 -6.77 -4.60 8.76
C LEU A 71 -7.42 -5.91 8.30
N ILE A 72 -8.72 -6.10 8.57
CA ILE A 72 -9.46 -7.30 8.12
C ILE A 72 -9.56 -7.31 6.59
N LEU A 73 -9.89 -6.18 5.97
CA LEU A 73 -9.97 -6.05 4.51
C LEU A 73 -8.61 -6.31 3.84
N ALA A 74 -7.55 -5.72 4.38
CA ALA A 74 -6.19 -5.93 3.90
C ALA A 74 -5.73 -7.39 4.06
N ALA A 75 -6.04 -8.03 5.18
CA ALA A 75 -5.73 -9.44 5.41
C ALA A 75 -6.46 -10.37 4.42
N ASN A 76 -7.63 -9.98 3.94
CA ASN A 76 -8.42 -10.73 2.95
C ASN A 76 -8.04 -10.41 1.49
N LYS A 77 -7.03 -9.56 1.23
CA LYS A 77 -6.67 -9.06 -0.11
C LYS A 77 -7.82 -8.36 -0.85
N ASP A 78 -8.75 -7.74 -0.13
CA ASP A 78 -9.86 -7.01 -0.75
C ASP A 78 -9.39 -5.66 -1.29
N ILE A 79 -9.79 -5.31 -2.51
CA ILE A 79 -9.50 -4.02 -3.17
C ILE A 79 -10.19 -2.85 -2.45
N LYS A 80 -11.20 -3.14 -1.61
CA LYS A 80 -11.80 -2.13 -0.71
C LYS A 80 -10.83 -1.57 0.32
N SER A 81 -9.75 -2.28 0.62
CA SER A 81 -8.64 -1.73 1.41
C SER A 81 -7.86 -0.74 0.55
N HIS A 82 -7.60 0.44 1.13
CA HIS A 82 -6.81 1.48 0.48
C HIS A 82 -5.40 0.97 0.17
N ALA A 83 -4.79 0.24 1.11
CA ALA A 83 -3.43 -0.25 0.97
C ALA A 83 -3.29 -1.29 -0.15
N VAL A 84 -4.23 -2.23 -0.25
CA VAL A 84 -4.25 -3.25 -1.30
C VAL A 84 -4.50 -2.64 -2.69
N SER A 85 -5.44 -1.70 -2.78
CA SER A 85 -5.72 -0.98 -4.02
C SER A 85 -4.49 -0.21 -4.51
N LYS A 86 -3.81 0.51 -3.61
CA LYS A 86 -2.59 1.25 -3.93
C LYS A 86 -1.43 0.35 -4.34
N ARG A 87 -1.28 -0.81 -3.69
CA ARG A 87 -0.29 -1.82 -4.11
C ARG A 87 -0.50 -2.21 -5.57
N TYR A 88 -1.71 -2.59 -5.96
CA TYR A 88 -2.01 -2.99 -7.34
C TYR A 88 -1.84 -1.84 -8.33
N GLU A 89 -2.16 -0.61 -7.94
CA GLU A 89 -1.91 0.57 -8.78
C GLU A 89 -0.42 0.75 -9.08
N MET A 90 0.43 0.69 -8.04
CA MET A 90 1.89 0.81 -8.18
C MET A 90 2.48 -0.28 -9.06
N GLU A 91 2.13 -1.55 -8.79
CA GLU A 91 2.64 -2.69 -9.55
C GLU A 91 2.18 -2.66 -11.02
N ARG A 92 0.95 -2.20 -11.28
CA ARG A 92 0.47 -2.01 -12.66
C ARG A 92 1.25 -0.94 -13.41
N VAL A 93 1.58 0.17 -12.75
CA VAL A 93 2.37 1.26 -13.35
C VAL A 93 3.81 0.81 -13.55
N ALA A 94 4.39 0.05 -12.62
CA ALA A 94 5.71 -0.54 -12.78
C ALA A 94 5.78 -1.51 -13.97
N MET A 95 4.80 -2.42 -14.09
CA MET A 95 4.72 -3.36 -15.20
C MET A 95 4.59 -2.68 -16.57
N ALA A 96 3.92 -1.54 -16.64
CA ALA A 96 3.76 -0.77 -17.87
C ALA A 96 5.05 -0.02 -18.31
N ASN A 97 5.96 0.25 -17.37
CA ASN A 97 7.21 0.99 -17.61
C ASN A 97 8.45 0.08 -17.49
N ARG A 98 8.26 -1.23 -17.71
CA ARG A 98 9.31 -2.23 -17.77
C ARG A 98 10.02 -2.24 -19.13
#